data_AF-A0A1C7NBK8-F1
#
_entry.id   AF-A0A1C7NBK8-F1
#
_cell.length_a   1.000
_cell.length_b   1.000
_cell.length_c   1.000
_cell.angle_alpha   90.00
_cell.angle_beta   90.00
_cell.angle_gamma   90.00
#
_symmetry.space_group_name_H-M   'P 1'
#
loop_
_entity.id
_entity.type
_entity.pdbx_description
1 polymer ?
#
loop_
_entity_poly.entity_id
_entity_poly.type
_entity_poly.pdbx_seq_one_letter_code
_entity_poly.pdbx_strand_id
1 'polypeptide(L)'
;MEVKQTFEYFMLLEQQFWRNLDQESIQNITMKGQLKPENMLLYGEFGFTLIGLKHALLVEFCDEKVNILYLKTVIEPVLFASKSKTLSCHLIQHIVTPESDLHGCILVYHHDNLLPDISMLISKSKQEENAELSEDTMAAILDYPGHLPKDEEEIPTFLSVIYFHDKGGGDKGLTAVTSFAIQQKEKPTMFAHFERYKTASKQWLGIDLKLFVQ
;
A
#
# COMPACT_ATOMS: atom_id res chain seq x y z
N MET A 1 -2.81 17.43 -13.00
CA MET A 1 -3.82 17.54 -11.92
C MET A 1 -3.14 17.92 -10.62
N GLU A 2 -3.79 18.74 -9.80
CA GLU A 2 -3.33 19.02 -8.43
C GLU A 2 -3.46 17.76 -7.54
N VAL A 3 -2.91 17.78 -6.32
CA VAL A 3 -2.85 16.62 -5.42
C VAL A 3 -4.21 15.93 -5.25
N LYS A 4 -5.24 16.67 -4.81
CA LYS A 4 -6.57 16.12 -4.56
C LYS A 4 -7.21 15.51 -5.81
N GLN A 5 -7.08 16.18 -6.95
CA GLN A 5 -7.60 15.69 -8.25
C GLN A 5 -6.86 14.43 -8.70
N THR A 6 -5.55 14.35 -8.47
CA THR A 6 -4.74 13.17 -8.79
C THR A 6 -5.19 11.97 -7.96
N PHE A 7 -5.44 12.19 -6.67
CA PHE A 7 -5.98 11.19 -5.76
C PHE A 7 -7.39 10.72 -6.17
N GLU A 8 -8.31 11.66 -6.46
CA GLU A 8 -9.67 11.33 -6.92
C GLU A 8 -9.66 10.56 -8.25
N TYR A 9 -8.74 10.92 -9.15
CA TYR A 9 -8.55 10.21 -10.41
C TYR A 9 -8.04 8.79 -10.21
N PHE A 10 -7.09 8.58 -9.27
CA PHE A 10 -6.66 7.24 -8.88
C PHE A 10 -7.83 6.39 -8.38
N MET A 11 -8.63 6.93 -7.45
CA MET A 11 -9.82 6.23 -6.93
C MET A 11 -10.78 5.83 -8.05
N LEU A 12 -10.98 6.70 -9.04
CA LEU A 12 -11.83 6.41 -10.19
C LEU A 12 -11.27 5.27 -11.03
N LEU A 13 -9.98 5.31 -11.39
CA LEU A 13 -9.36 4.27 -12.20
C LEU A 13 -9.30 2.94 -11.46
N GLU A 14 -9.02 2.93 -10.17
CA GLU A 14 -9.03 1.72 -9.36
C GLU A 14 -10.43 1.09 -9.32
N GLN A 15 -11.49 1.89 -9.16
CA GLN A 15 -12.87 1.39 -9.23
C GLN A 15 -13.20 0.82 -10.61
N GLN A 16 -12.71 1.44 -11.68
CA GLN A 16 -12.90 0.94 -13.04
C GLN A 16 -12.14 -0.36 -13.27
N PHE A 17 -10.90 -0.47 -12.77
CA PHE A 17 -10.11 -1.69 -12.82
C PHE A 17 -10.87 -2.87 -12.23
N TRP A 18 -11.37 -2.75 -10.99
CA TRP A 18 -12.12 -3.83 -10.34
C TRP A 18 -13.42 -4.17 -11.05
N ARG A 19 -14.11 -3.20 -11.66
CA ARG A 19 -15.36 -3.44 -12.42
C ARG A 19 -15.13 -4.15 -13.75
N ASN A 20 -13.98 -3.93 -14.37
CA ASN A 20 -13.66 -4.44 -15.71
C ASN A 20 -12.83 -5.73 -15.67
N LEU A 21 -12.38 -6.14 -14.49
CA LEU A 21 -11.64 -7.37 -14.32
C LEU A 21 -12.55 -8.57 -14.55
N ASP A 22 -12.04 -9.59 -15.25
CA ASP A 22 -12.81 -10.79 -15.53
C ASP A 22 -13.04 -11.62 -14.24
N GLN A 23 -14.07 -12.47 -14.27
CA GLN A 23 -14.48 -13.21 -13.08
C GLN A 23 -13.43 -14.22 -12.59
N GLU A 24 -12.62 -14.78 -13.50
CA GLU A 24 -11.56 -15.73 -13.14
C GLU A 24 -10.45 -15.01 -12.37
N SER A 25 -9.98 -13.88 -12.89
CA SER A 25 -9.02 -13.01 -12.20
C SER A 25 -9.54 -12.56 -10.84
N ILE A 26 -10.80 -12.10 -10.76
CA ILE A 26 -11.41 -11.71 -9.47
C ILE A 26 -11.39 -12.89 -8.50
N GLN A 27 -11.79 -14.10 -8.93
CA GLN A 27 -11.79 -15.28 -8.06
C GLN A 27 -10.38 -15.64 -7.60
N ASN A 28 -9.37 -15.54 -8.46
CA ASN A 28 -8.00 -15.85 -8.08
C ASN A 28 -7.48 -14.85 -7.04
N ILE A 29 -7.60 -13.56 -7.29
CA ILE A 29 -7.10 -12.49 -6.40
C ILE A 29 -7.84 -12.48 -5.06
N THR A 30 -9.13 -12.77 -5.06
CA THR A 30 -9.95 -12.78 -3.84
C THR A 30 -9.88 -14.09 -3.06
N MET A 31 -8.96 -15.00 -3.43
CA MET A 31 -8.83 -16.33 -2.84
C MET A 31 -10.17 -17.08 -2.85
N LYS A 32 -10.83 -17.09 -4.01
CA LYS A 32 -12.16 -17.66 -4.26
C LYS A 32 -13.26 -17.03 -3.40
N GLY A 33 -13.18 -15.71 -3.19
CA GLY A 33 -14.17 -14.93 -2.45
C GLY A 33 -13.99 -14.93 -0.93
N GLN A 34 -12.86 -15.42 -0.42
CA GLN A 34 -12.49 -15.23 1.00
C GLN A 34 -12.26 -13.74 1.30
N LEU A 35 -11.74 -12.99 0.33
CA LEU A 35 -11.62 -11.54 0.37
C LEU A 35 -12.67 -10.90 -0.53
N LYS A 36 -13.02 -9.65 -0.23
CA LYS A 36 -13.87 -8.83 -1.10
C LYS A 36 -13.01 -7.84 -1.85
N PRO A 37 -13.28 -7.54 -3.14
CA PRO A 37 -12.57 -6.51 -3.88
C PRO A 37 -12.53 -5.16 -3.15
N GLU A 38 -13.62 -4.79 -2.46
CA GLU A 38 -13.68 -3.54 -1.68
C GLU A 38 -12.65 -3.46 -0.54
N ASN A 39 -12.15 -4.60 -0.06
CA ASN A 39 -11.13 -4.70 0.98
C ASN A 39 -9.70 -4.70 0.40
N MET A 40 -9.55 -4.75 -0.92
CA MET A 40 -8.27 -4.83 -1.63
C MET A 40 -7.95 -3.52 -2.38
N LEU A 41 -8.58 -2.42 -1.97
CA LEU A 41 -8.39 -1.11 -2.56
C LEU A 41 -7.09 -0.47 -2.04
N LEU A 42 -6.30 0.10 -2.93
CA LEU A 42 -4.99 0.69 -2.67
C LEU A 42 -5.01 2.22 -2.71
N TYR A 43 -6.16 2.87 -2.95
CA TYR A 43 -6.23 4.34 -2.98
C TYR A 43 -5.73 4.98 -1.69
N GLY A 44 -5.91 4.33 -0.53
CA GLY A 44 -5.36 4.77 0.75
C GLY A 44 -3.85 4.91 0.71
N GLU A 45 -3.18 3.79 0.44
CA GLU A 45 -1.73 3.67 0.28
C GLU A 45 -1.17 4.62 -0.79
N PHE A 46 -1.85 4.72 -1.94
CA PHE A 46 -1.48 5.68 -2.99
C PHE A 46 -1.61 7.12 -2.48
N GLY A 47 -2.69 7.45 -1.79
CA GLY A 47 -2.93 8.76 -1.20
C GLY A 47 -1.85 9.14 -0.20
N PHE A 48 -1.50 8.22 0.71
CA PHE A 48 -0.42 8.42 1.69
C PHE A 48 0.93 8.66 1.02
N THR A 49 1.22 7.88 -0.03
CA THR A 49 2.43 8.06 -0.83
C THR A 49 2.40 9.40 -1.54
N LEU A 50 1.30 9.77 -2.21
CA LEU A 50 1.16 11.01 -2.98
C LEU A 50 1.41 12.29 -2.17
N ILE A 51 1.03 12.30 -0.89
CA ILE A 51 1.23 13.45 0.02
C ILE A 51 2.51 13.36 0.85
N GLY A 52 3.37 12.37 0.57
CA GLY A 52 4.65 12.19 1.25
C GLY A 52 4.55 11.73 2.70
N LEU A 53 3.43 11.13 3.11
CA LEU A 53 3.35 10.47 4.42
C LEU A 53 4.12 9.16 4.42
N LYS A 54 4.07 8.44 3.31
CA LYS A 54 4.71 7.15 3.07
C LYS A 54 5.71 7.29 1.92
N HIS A 55 6.83 6.57 2.00
CA HIS A 55 7.89 6.69 0.99
C HIS A 55 7.58 5.91 -0.29
N ALA A 56 6.89 4.79 -0.16
CA ALA A 56 6.45 3.98 -1.29
C ALA A 56 5.17 3.18 -1.02
N LEU A 57 4.41 2.91 -2.07
CA LEU A 57 3.32 1.94 -2.14
C LEU A 57 3.83 0.69 -2.86
N LEU A 58 3.53 -0.49 -2.32
CA LEU A 58 3.71 -1.77 -3.00
C LEU A 58 2.35 -2.28 -3.49
N VAL A 59 2.26 -2.58 -4.78
CA VAL A 59 1.11 -3.28 -5.39
C VAL A 59 1.49 -4.74 -5.58
N GLU A 60 0.79 -5.61 -4.88
CA GLU A 60 1.03 -7.05 -4.87
C GLU A 60 -0.31 -7.80 -4.99
N PHE A 61 -0.69 -8.16 -6.20
CA PHE A 61 -1.69 -9.19 -6.46
C PHE A 61 -0.99 -10.53 -6.68
N CYS A 62 -1.68 -11.62 -6.35
CA CYS A 62 -1.17 -12.99 -6.50
C CYS A 62 -0.97 -13.45 -7.96
N ASP A 63 -1.28 -12.60 -8.94
CA ASP A 63 -1.11 -12.87 -10.37
C ASP A 63 -0.37 -11.70 -11.03
N GLU A 64 0.81 -11.98 -11.58
CA GLU A 64 1.65 -11.01 -12.28
C GLU A 64 0.89 -10.31 -13.43
N LYS A 65 0.02 -11.02 -14.14
CA LYS A 65 -0.75 -10.42 -15.25
C LYS A 65 -1.70 -9.35 -14.73
N VAL A 66 -2.25 -9.55 -13.54
CA VAL A 66 -3.11 -8.60 -12.85
C VAL A 66 -2.30 -7.39 -12.40
N ASN A 67 -1.09 -7.60 -11.86
CA ASN A 67 -0.16 -6.50 -11.54
C ASN A 67 0.13 -5.67 -12.80
N ILE A 68 0.55 -6.29 -13.91
CA ILE A 68 0.84 -5.59 -15.18
C ILE A 68 -0.40 -4.85 -15.70
N LEU A 69 -1.61 -5.43 -15.57
CA LEU A 69 -2.84 -4.77 -15.96
C LEU A 69 -3.11 -3.53 -15.08
N TYR A 70 -2.94 -3.65 -13.76
CA TYR A 70 -3.13 -2.56 -12.81
C TYR A 70 -2.12 -1.43 -13.05
N LEU A 71 -0.86 -1.77 -13.36
CA LEU A 71 0.18 -0.82 -13.77
C LEU A 71 -0.30 0.04 -14.94
N LYS A 72 -0.76 -0.61 -16.02
CA LYS A 72 -1.13 0.06 -17.29
C LYS A 72 -2.45 0.82 -17.22
N THR A 73 -3.38 0.37 -16.38
CA THR A 73 -4.76 0.92 -16.36
C THR A 73 -5.01 1.88 -15.20
N VAL A 74 -4.21 1.81 -14.12
CA VAL A 74 -4.37 2.65 -12.93
C VAL A 74 -3.13 3.49 -12.67
N ILE A 75 -1.96 2.87 -12.48
CA ILE A 75 -0.75 3.57 -12.04
C ILE A 75 -0.23 4.53 -13.12
N GLU A 76 0.13 4.02 -14.30
CA GLU A 76 0.73 4.82 -15.38
C GLU A 76 -0.17 6.01 -15.78
N PRO A 77 -1.49 5.86 -15.98
CA PRO A 77 -2.35 6.99 -16.34
C PRO A 77 -2.39 8.07 -15.25
N VAL A 78 -2.43 7.71 -13.97
CA VAL A 78 -2.45 8.67 -12.85
C VAL A 78 -1.12 9.40 -12.76
N LEU A 79 0.01 8.68 -12.84
CA LEU A 79 1.34 9.30 -12.86
C LEU A 79 1.51 10.24 -14.06
N PHE A 80 1.00 9.83 -15.23
CA PHE A 80 0.98 10.66 -16.43
C PHE A 80 0.11 11.92 -16.29
N ALA A 81 -1.01 11.85 -15.59
CA ALA A 81 -1.91 12.99 -15.43
C ALA A 81 -1.55 13.91 -14.22
N SER A 82 -0.73 13.43 -13.28
CA SER A 82 -0.21 14.22 -12.16
C SER A 82 0.64 15.41 -12.63
N LYS A 83 0.43 16.58 -12.03
CA LYS A 83 1.17 17.81 -12.38
C LYS A 83 2.56 17.85 -11.75
N SER A 84 2.70 17.39 -10.50
CA SER A 84 3.95 17.47 -9.76
C SER A 84 5.03 16.52 -10.28
N LYS A 85 4.62 15.41 -10.91
CA LYS A 85 5.51 14.35 -11.39
C LYS A 85 6.42 13.77 -10.31
N THR A 86 6.10 13.96 -9.04
CA THR A 86 6.91 13.59 -7.87
C THR A 86 7.00 12.09 -7.62
N LEU A 87 6.12 11.30 -8.23
CA LEU A 87 6.07 9.85 -8.09
C LEU A 87 6.57 9.14 -9.35
N SER A 88 7.30 8.06 -9.15
CA SER A 88 7.75 7.11 -10.17
C SER A 88 7.26 5.71 -9.83
N CYS A 89 7.35 4.78 -10.78
CA CYS A 89 7.07 3.36 -10.53
C CYS A 89 8.20 2.46 -11.05
N HIS A 90 8.36 1.30 -10.42
CA HIS A 90 9.34 0.27 -10.77
C HIS A 90 8.67 -1.11 -10.68
N LEU A 91 8.79 -1.92 -11.73
CA LEU A 91 8.35 -3.31 -11.73
C LEU A 91 9.46 -4.17 -11.13
N ILE A 92 9.17 -4.81 -10.00
CA ILE A 92 10.14 -5.61 -9.27
C ILE A 92 10.39 -6.93 -10.03
N GLN A 93 11.66 -7.32 -10.21
CA GLN A 93 12.02 -8.58 -10.88
C GLN A 93 12.64 -9.60 -9.91
N HIS A 94 13.65 -9.20 -9.12
CA HIS A 94 14.47 -10.17 -8.39
C HIS A 94 14.60 -9.83 -6.90
N ILE A 95 13.48 -9.75 -6.18
CA ILE A 95 13.45 -9.46 -4.74
C ILE A 95 12.60 -10.49 -4.01
N VAL A 96 13.15 -11.02 -2.92
CA VAL A 96 12.45 -11.92 -2.00
C VAL A 96 12.51 -11.33 -0.59
N THR A 97 11.41 -11.42 0.14
CA THR A 97 11.33 -11.14 1.58
C THR A 97 11.05 -12.44 2.33
N PRO A 98 11.20 -12.48 3.67
CA PRO A 98 10.81 -13.66 4.44
C PRO A 98 9.34 -14.08 4.23
N GLU A 99 8.48 -13.15 3.85
CA GLU A 99 7.04 -13.30 3.71
C GLU A 99 6.58 -13.58 2.27
N SER A 100 7.26 -13.04 1.24
CA SER A 100 6.79 -13.12 -0.14
C SER A 100 7.91 -13.02 -1.19
N ASP A 101 7.63 -13.57 -2.38
CA ASP A 101 8.38 -13.32 -3.61
C ASP A 101 7.75 -12.11 -4.31
N LEU A 102 8.52 -11.03 -4.44
CA LEU A 102 8.02 -9.76 -4.99
C LEU A 102 8.16 -9.67 -6.52
N HIS A 103 8.52 -10.77 -7.21
CA HIS A 103 8.56 -10.79 -8.67
C HIS A 103 7.23 -10.32 -9.28
N GLY A 104 7.30 -9.36 -10.19
CA GLY A 104 6.13 -8.81 -10.88
C GLY A 104 5.30 -7.81 -10.05
N CYS A 105 5.68 -7.53 -8.80
CA CYS A 105 5.04 -6.50 -7.98
C CYS A 105 5.45 -5.09 -8.45
N ILE A 106 4.60 -4.09 -8.17
CA ILE A 106 4.86 -2.71 -8.56
C ILE A 106 5.22 -1.90 -7.33
N LEU A 107 6.37 -1.25 -7.35
CA LEU A 107 6.74 -0.24 -6.37
C LEU A 107 6.43 1.14 -6.93
N VAL A 108 5.56 1.89 -6.28
CA VAL A 108 5.32 3.32 -6.58
C VAL A 108 5.98 4.15 -5.49
N TYR A 109 6.85 5.08 -5.84
CA TYR A 109 7.70 5.77 -4.85
C TYR A 109 7.94 7.24 -5.20
N HIS A 110 8.31 8.02 -4.19
CA HIS A 110 8.77 9.39 -4.38
C HIS A 110 10.22 9.42 -4.90
N HIS A 111 10.42 9.97 -6.10
CA HIS A 111 11.77 10.07 -6.68
C HIS A 111 12.55 11.31 -6.20
N ASP A 112 11.86 12.36 -5.74
CA ASP A 112 12.48 13.58 -5.21
C ASP A 112 13.03 13.41 -3.79
N ASN A 113 12.51 12.44 -3.03
CA ASN A 113 12.92 12.11 -1.66
C ASN A 113 13.15 10.60 -1.53
N LEU A 114 14.00 10.08 -2.41
CA LEU A 114 14.25 8.67 -2.53
C LEU A 114 15.06 8.17 -1.33
N LEU A 115 14.46 7.32 -0.49
CA LEU A 115 15.19 6.69 0.60
C LEU A 115 16.34 5.81 0.06
N PRO A 116 17.46 5.69 0.81
CA PRO A 116 18.53 4.76 0.47
C PRO A 116 18.02 3.33 0.27
N ASP A 117 17.07 2.90 1.10
CA ASP A 117 16.50 1.55 1.03
C ASP A 117 15.70 1.31 -0.25
N ILE A 118 14.95 2.30 -0.72
CA ILE A 118 14.24 2.22 -2.02
C ILE A 118 15.25 2.17 -3.17
N SER A 119 16.30 2.99 -3.11
CA SER A 119 17.36 3.00 -4.12
C SER A 119 18.06 1.64 -4.19
N MET A 120 18.34 1.05 -3.04
CA MET A 120 18.92 -0.29 -2.91
C MET A 120 17.97 -1.34 -3.49
N LEU A 121 16.68 -1.32 -3.14
CA LEU A 121 15.68 -2.25 -3.67
C LEU A 121 15.63 -2.18 -5.20
N ILE A 122 15.49 -1.00 -5.78
CA ILE A 122 15.43 -0.83 -7.24
C ILE A 122 16.71 -1.33 -7.91
N SER A 123 17.87 -1.10 -7.30
CA SER A 123 19.17 -1.52 -7.84
C SER A 123 19.30 -3.04 -7.80
N LYS A 124 19.00 -3.67 -6.66
CA LYS A 124 19.00 -5.13 -6.49
C LYS A 124 17.99 -5.81 -7.41
N SER A 125 16.80 -5.22 -7.54
CA SER A 125 15.71 -5.75 -8.35
C SER A 125 16.05 -5.87 -9.83
N LYS A 126 17.05 -5.13 -10.34
CA LYS A 126 17.51 -5.18 -11.73
C LYS A 126 18.65 -6.19 -11.98
N GLN A 127 19.16 -6.82 -10.93
CA GLN A 127 20.20 -7.85 -11.04
C GLN A 127 19.56 -9.18 -11.42
N GLU A 128 20.30 -10.09 -12.07
CA GLU A 128 19.76 -11.39 -12.52
C GLU A 128 19.54 -12.39 -11.38
N GLU A 129 20.14 -12.13 -10.20
CA GLU A 129 20.03 -12.99 -9.02
C GLU A 129 19.01 -12.44 -8.02
N ASN A 130 18.25 -13.33 -7.40
CA ASN A 130 17.32 -12.97 -6.33
C ASN A 130 18.08 -12.35 -5.17
N ALA A 131 17.68 -11.14 -4.80
CA ALA A 131 18.23 -10.47 -3.64
C ALA A 131 17.22 -10.46 -2.49
N GLU A 132 17.70 -10.82 -1.30
CA GLU A 132 16.89 -10.77 -0.09
C GLU A 132 16.84 -9.35 0.48
N LEU A 133 15.64 -8.99 0.96
CA LEU A 133 15.39 -7.82 1.80
C LEU A 133 14.83 -8.28 3.14
N SER A 134 15.29 -7.66 4.23
CA SER A 134 14.75 -7.94 5.55
C SER A 134 13.40 -7.26 5.75
N GLU A 135 12.61 -7.79 6.67
CA GLU A 135 11.36 -7.20 7.12
C GLU A 135 11.56 -5.77 7.65
N ASP A 136 12.64 -5.50 8.38
CA ASP A 136 12.94 -4.15 8.88
C ASP A 136 13.17 -3.15 7.72
N THR A 137 13.76 -3.58 6.60
CA THR A 137 13.91 -2.75 5.40
C THR A 137 12.55 -2.52 4.73
N MET A 138 11.71 -3.55 4.63
CA MET A 138 10.36 -3.40 4.09
C MET A 138 9.49 -2.47 4.95
N ALA A 139 9.60 -2.57 6.28
CA ALA A 139 8.95 -1.67 7.23
C ALA A 139 9.36 -0.21 7.04
N ALA A 140 10.64 0.05 6.83
CA ALA A 140 11.14 1.40 6.54
C ALA A 140 10.62 1.94 5.19
N ILE A 141 10.60 1.09 4.15
CA ILE A 141 10.11 1.47 2.82
C ILE A 141 8.60 1.74 2.84
N LEU A 142 7.84 0.90 3.54
CA LEU A 142 6.38 0.92 3.58
C LEU A 142 5.79 1.68 4.77
N ASP A 143 6.63 2.31 5.59
CA ASP A 143 6.25 3.15 6.75
C ASP A 143 5.19 2.48 7.64
N TYR A 144 5.44 1.26 8.12
CA TYR A 144 4.61 0.66 9.18
C TYR A 144 5.38 0.58 10.51
N PRO A 145 4.75 0.97 11.66
CA PRO A 145 5.44 1.20 12.93
C PRO A 145 5.62 -0.03 13.83
N GLY A 146 5.48 -1.25 13.29
CA GLY A 146 5.55 -2.49 14.06
C GLY A 146 5.94 -3.69 13.20
N HIS A 147 5.77 -4.90 13.72
CA HIS A 147 6.17 -6.13 13.03
C HIS A 147 5.27 -7.32 13.38
N LEU A 148 5.28 -8.31 12.49
CA LEU A 148 4.70 -9.63 12.75
C LEU A 148 5.48 -10.36 13.85
N PRO A 149 4.85 -11.21 14.68
CA PRO A 149 5.54 -11.96 15.72
C PRO A 149 6.74 -12.74 15.17
N LYS A 150 7.92 -12.55 15.78
CA LYS A 150 9.15 -13.24 15.35
C LYS A 150 9.30 -14.63 15.99
N ASP A 151 8.59 -14.85 17.09
CA ASP A 151 8.60 -16.09 17.87
C ASP A 151 7.24 -16.33 18.56
N GLU A 152 7.11 -17.49 19.20
CA GLU A 152 5.88 -17.87 19.92
C GLU A 152 5.59 -16.97 21.14
N GLU A 153 6.61 -16.32 21.72
CA GLU A 153 6.45 -15.46 22.88
C GLU A 153 5.82 -14.10 22.52
N GLU A 154 6.00 -13.64 21.28
CA GLU A 154 5.38 -12.42 20.76
C GLU A 154 3.92 -12.63 20.29
N ILE A 155 3.47 -13.86 20.06
CA ILE A 155 2.08 -14.15 19.60
C ILE A 155 1.02 -13.56 20.54
N PRO A 156 1.11 -13.69 21.88
CA PRO A 156 0.10 -13.13 22.78
C PRO A 156 0.07 -11.59 22.83
N THR A 157 1.13 -10.92 22.36
CA THR A 157 1.23 -9.46 22.32
C THR A 157 0.95 -8.87 20.94
N PHE A 158 0.75 -9.72 19.94
CA PHE A 158 0.36 -9.34 18.59
C PHE A 158 -0.97 -8.59 18.58
N LEU A 159 -1.02 -7.52 17.78
CA LEU A 159 -2.23 -6.79 17.46
C LEU A 159 -2.28 -6.48 15.97
N SER A 160 -3.45 -6.62 15.38
CA SER A 160 -3.77 -6.15 14.04
C SER A 160 -4.30 -4.72 14.10
N VAL A 161 -3.73 -3.85 13.28
CA VAL A 161 -4.13 -2.45 13.18
C VAL A 161 -4.69 -2.19 11.80
N ILE A 162 -5.85 -1.55 11.72
CA ILE A 162 -6.48 -1.16 10.46
C ILE A 162 -6.86 0.31 10.53
N TYR A 163 -6.48 1.06 9.49
CA TYR A 163 -7.01 2.41 9.28
C TYR A 163 -8.17 2.33 8.28
N PHE A 164 -9.27 2.98 8.62
CA PHE A 164 -10.46 3.06 7.78
C PHE A 164 -10.70 4.48 7.30
N HIS A 165 -11.09 4.64 6.05
CA HIS A 165 -11.74 5.84 5.56
C HIS A 165 -13.24 5.76 5.88
N ASP A 166 -13.71 6.67 6.73
CA ASP A 166 -15.14 6.88 7.01
C ASP A 166 -15.76 7.80 5.96
N LYS A 167 -16.54 7.21 5.04
CA LYS A 167 -17.29 7.93 3.99
C LYS A 167 -18.68 8.40 4.46
N GLY A 168 -18.99 8.24 5.74
CA GLY A 168 -20.34 8.43 6.30
C GLY A 168 -21.25 7.23 6.07
N GLY A 169 -22.31 7.12 6.88
CA GLY A 169 -23.27 6.01 6.80
C GLY A 169 -23.02 4.86 7.78
N GLY A 170 -22.26 5.08 8.86
CA GLY A 170 -21.95 4.08 9.88
C GLY A 170 -21.00 3.01 9.36
N ASP A 171 -21.13 1.77 9.86
CA ASP A 171 -20.21 0.66 9.51
C ASP A 171 -20.16 0.34 8.02
N LYS A 172 -21.23 0.63 7.26
CA LYS A 172 -21.27 0.45 5.79
C LYS A 172 -20.46 1.50 5.03
N GLY A 173 -20.06 2.58 5.70
CA GLY A 173 -19.24 3.66 5.14
C GLY A 173 -17.74 3.46 5.34
N LEU A 174 -17.32 2.44 6.08
CA LEU A 174 -15.91 2.19 6.38
C LEU A 174 -15.25 1.41 5.23
N THR A 175 -14.16 1.95 4.71
CA THR A 175 -13.29 1.27 3.73
C THR A 175 -11.89 1.16 4.31
N ALA A 176 -11.34 -0.05 4.42
CA ALA A 176 -9.96 -0.22 4.85
C ALA A 176 -9.02 0.47 3.86
N VAL A 177 -8.03 1.21 4.38
CA VAL A 177 -7.08 1.98 3.56
C VAL A 177 -5.63 1.63 3.82
N THR A 178 -5.34 1.01 4.96
CA THR A 178 -4.07 0.34 5.27
C THR A 178 -4.27 -0.58 6.47
N SER A 179 -3.43 -1.60 6.59
CA SER A 179 -3.37 -2.49 7.73
C SER A 179 -1.94 -2.94 7.98
N PHE A 180 -1.59 -3.14 9.25
CA PHE A 180 -0.28 -3.63 9.65
C PHE A 180 -0.33 -4.31 11.02
N ALA A 181 0.73 -5.04 11.33
CA ALA A 181 0.94 -5.68 12.62
C ALA A 181 1.70 -4.77 13.58
N ILE A 182 1.37 -4.84 14.86
CA ILE A 182 2.19 -4.29 15.94
C ILE A 182 2.26 -5.27 17.11
N GLN A 183 3.24 -5.08 17.96
CA GLN A 183 3.26 -5.61 19.32
C GLN A 183 2.58 -4.64 20.30
N GLN A 184 2.03 -5.16 21.40
CA GLN A 184 1.40 -4.36 22.46
C GLN A 184 2.29 -3.19 22.94
N LYS A 185 3.62 -3.40 22.97
CA LYS A 185 4.63 -2.39 23.36
C LYS A 185 4.74 -1.21 22.37
N GLU A 186 4.34 -1.40 21.11
CA GLU A 186 4.42 -0.41 20.02
C GLU A 186 3.19 0.49 19.91
N LYS A 187 2.16 0.29 20.76
CA LYS A 187 0.96 1.15 20.80
C LYS A 187 1.27 2.65 20.79
N PRO A 188 2.22 3.18 21.60
CA PRO A 188 2.55 4.61 21.57
C PRO A 188 3.02 5.09 20.19
N THR A 189 3.90 4.33 19.53
CA THR A 189 4.39 4.64 18.18
C THR A 189 3.26 4.58 17.15
N MET A 190 2.40 3.56 17.24
CA MET A 190 1.22 3.42 16.37
C MET A 190 0.25 4.60 16.50
N PHE A 191 -0.04 5.07 17.72
CA PHE A 191 -0.93 6.23 17.91
C PHE A 191 -0.32 7.52 17.33
N ALA A 192 0.98 7.74 17.52
CA ALA A 192 1.67 8.87 16.90
C ALA A 192 1.65 8.81 15.37
N HIS A 193 1.86 7.60 14.81
CA HIS A 193 1.74 7.34 13.38
C HIS A 193 0.31 7.64 12.88
N PHE A 194 -0.72 7.14 13.56
CA PHE A 194 -2.12 7.36 13.20
C PHE A 194 -2.50 8.85 13.19
N GLU A 195 -2.15 9.61 14.22
CA GLU A 195 -2.49 11.04 14.27
C GLU A 195 -1.79 11.84 13.17
N ARG A 196 -0.51 11.52 12.85
CA ARG A 196 0.19 12.10 11.69
C ARG A 196 -0.57 11.85 10.39
N TYR A 197 -0.99 10.61 10.16
CA TYR A 197 -1.73 10.24 8.95
C TYR A 197 -3.11 10.91 8.90
N LYS A 198 -3.87 10.83 9.99
CA LYS A 198 -5.23 11.37 10.08
C LYS A 198 -5.29 12.86 9.78
N THR A 199 -4.40 13.66 10.38
CA THR A 199 -4.37 15.10 10.13
C THR A 199 -4.07 15.42 8.67
N ALA A 200 -2.99 14.82 8.12
CA ALA A 200 -2.56 15.10 6.75
C ALA A 200 -3.56 14.58 5.70
N SER A 201 -4.09 13.37 5.87
CA SER A 201 -5.08 12.80 4.95
C SER A 201 -6.39 13.59 4.94
N LYS A 202 -6.85 14.08 6.09
CA LYS A 202 -8.03 14.96 6.12
C LYS A 202 -7.78 16.27 5.39
N GLN A 203 -6.63 16.89 5.62
CA GLN A 203 -6.26 18.18 5.03
C GLN A 203 -6.08 18.10 3.51
N TRP A 204 -5.34 17.11 3.01
CA TRP A 204 -4.90 17.08 1.61
C TRP A 204 -5.77 16.21 0.70
N LEU A 205 -6.36 15.15 1.25
CA LEU A 205 -7.11 14.15 0.50
C LEU A 205 -8.61 14.18 0.81
N GLY A 206 -9.00 14.81 1.92
CA GLY A 206 -10.38 14.78 2.41
C GLY A 206 -10.80 13.45 3.03
N ILE A 207 -9.85 12.55 3.32
CA ILE A 207 -10.11 11.25 3.94
C ILE A 207 -10.29 11.44 5.45
N ASP A 208 -11.39 10.93 6.00
CA ASP A 208 -11.61 10.85 7.46
C ASP A 208 -11.11 9.51 7.99
N LEU A 209 -9.93 9.49 8.60
CA LEU A 209 -9.34 8.26 9.13
C LEU A 209 -9.93 7.87 10.50
N LYS A 210 -10.32 6.61 10.62
CA LYS A 210 -10.63 5.91 11.88
C LYS A 210 -9.61 4.82 12.14
N LEU A 211 -9.40 4.50 13.42
CA LEU A 211 -8.47 3.50 13.89
C LEU A 211 -9.22 2.32 14.48
N PHE A 212 -8.82 1.10 14.09
CA PHE A 212 -9.23 -0.14 14.72
C PHE A 212 -7.99 -0.93 15.13
N VAL A 213 -8.00 -1.51 16.33
CA VAL A 213 -6.90 -2.32 16.88
C VAL A 213 -7.51 -3.56 17.52
N GLN A 214 -7.05 -4.75 17.11
CA GLN A 214 -7.55 -6.04 17.57
C GLN A 214 -6.40 -6.95 18.01
#